data_AF-A0A7S0WHC2-F1
#
_entry.id   AF-A0A7S0WHC2-F1
#
_cell.length_a   1.000
_cell.length_b   1.000
_cell.length_c   1.000
_cell.angle_alpha   90.00
_cell.angle_beta   90.00
_cell.angle_gamma   90.00
#
_symmetry.space_group_name_H-M   'P 1'
#
loop_
_entity.id
_entity.type
_entity.pdbx_description
1 polymer ?
#
loop_
_entity_poly.entity_id
_entity_poly.type
_entity_poly.pdbx_seq_one_letter_code
_entity_poly.pdbx_strand_id
1 'polypeptide(L)'
;LDPNHGIDQGAQPLQVLLLGDERQTIYEFRGADARYLTRCQKTFPSTLPWKGLPLHTSFRATGNIAAFVNRVMLGYPLMKVPKTTPRGPRIQYLMGVPWAAVDHMYNEIY
;
A
#
# COMPACT_ATOMS: atom_id res chain seq x y z
N LEU A 1 -23.55 35.33 28.37
CA LEU A 1 -23.29 34.26 27.39
C LEU A 1 -23.52 32.97 28.14
N ASP A 2 -24.60 32.26 27.81
CA ASP A 2 -25.04 31.06 28.53
C ASP A 2 -23.98 29.95 28.37
N PRO A 3 -23.43 29.39 29.46
CA PRO A 3 -22.43 28.32 29.42
C PRO A 3 -23.00 26.95 28.98
N ASN A 4 -24.31 26.83 28.75
CA ASN A 4 -24.98 25.57 28.40
C ASN A 4 -25.45 25.49 26.94
N HIS A 5 -24.71 26.10 26.00
CA HIS A 5 -24.97 25.90 24.57
C HIS A 5 -24.52 24.49 24.13
N GLY A 6 -25.43 23.54 24.29
CA GLY A 6 -25.53 22.32 23.50
C GLY A 6 -24.34 21.36 23.57
N ILE A 7 -24.25 20.56 24.63
CA ILE A 7 -23.62 19.25 24.49
C ILE A 7 -24.62 18.43 23.67
N ASP A 8 -24.35 18.27 22.36
CA ASP A 8 -25.19 17.47 21.47
C ASP A 8 -25.36 16.05 22.03
N GLN A 9 -26.46 15.80 22.74
CA GLN A 9 -26.79 14.50 23.38
C GLN A 9 -27.12 13.39 22.36
N GLY A 10 -26.71 13.55 21.09
CA GLY A 10 -26.90 12.59 20.00
C GLY A 10 -25.75 12.54 19.01
N ALA A 11 -24.62 13.21 19.26
CA ALA A 11 -23.48 13.17 18.35
C ALA A 11 -22.84 11.77 18.34
N GLN A 12 -22.97 11.07 17.21
CA GLN A 12 -22.31 9.79 17.02
C GLN A 12 -20.77 10.00 17.02
N PRO A 13 -20.00 9.08 17.62
CA PRO A 13 -18.55 9.20 17.65
C PRO A 13 -17.98 9.17 16.22
N LEU A 14 -17.02 10.06 15.94
CA LEU A 14 -16.34 10.14 14.64
C LEU A 14 -15.66 8.81 14.30
N GLN A 15 -16.06 8.20 13.19
CA GLN A 15 -15.42 7.01 12.64
C GLN A 15 -14.38 7.38 11.59
N VAL A 16 -13.14 6.93 11.79
CA VAL A 16 -12.03 7.18 10.87
C VAL A 16 -11.55 5.86 10.29
N LEU A 17 -11.42 5.80 8.96
CA LEU A 17 -10.83 4.70 8.23
C LEU A 17 -9.58 5.18 7.50
N LEU A 18 -8.46 4.50 7.73
CA LEU A 18 -7.19 4.76 7.04
C LEU A 18 -6.82 3.54 6.22
N LEU A 19 -6.56 3.76 4.94
CA LEU A 19 -6.18 2.73 3.97
C LEU A 19 -4.87 3.15 3.31
N GLY A 20 -3.94 2.22 3.17
CA GLY A 20 -2.67 2.47 2.53
C GLY A 20 -1.69 1.33 2.72
N ASP A 21 -0.50 1.52 2.14
CA ASP A 21 0.63 0.60 2.25
C ASP A 21 1.90 1.42 2.53
N GLU A 22 2.55 1.16 3.66
CA GLU A 22 3.81 1.81 4.05
C GLU A 22 4.94 1.53 3.05
N ARG A 23 4.86 0.47 2.23
CA ARG A 23 5.89 0.12 1.24
C ARG A 23 5.72 0.86 -0.08
N GLN A 24 4.61 1.58 -0.24
CA GLN A 24 4.29 2.34 -1.45
C GLN A 24 4.35 3.86 -1.21
N THR A 25 4.86 4.30 -0.07
CA THR A 25 5.08 5.72 0.20
C THR A 25 6.33 6.21 -0.53
N ILE A 26 6.12 6.85 -1.70
CA ILE A 26 7.21 7.38 -2.55
C ILE A 26 7.33 8.92 -2.52
N TYR A 27 6.45 9.62 -1.79
CA TYR A 27 6.34 11.08 -1.77
C TYR A 27 7.01 11.75 -0.56
N GLU A 28 7.97 11.09 0.08
CA GLU A 28 8.72 11.66 1.21
C GLU A 28 9.38 12.99 0.84
N PHE A 29 9.88 13.12 -0.39
CA PHE A 29 10.47 14.36 -0.93
C PHE A 29 9.49 15.55 -0.97
N ARG A 30 8.17 15.31 -0.85
CA ARG A 30 7.12 16.34 -0.74
C ARG A 30 6.56 16.46 0.69
N GLY A 31 7.24 15.89 1.68
CA GLY A 31 6.81 15.92 3.07
C GLY A 31 5.74 14.89 3.43
N ALA A 32 5.47 13.89 2.57
CA ALA A 32 4.59 12.79 2.94
C ALA A 32 5.30 11.90 3.97
N ASP A 33 4.58 11.51 5.02
CA ASP A 33 5.16 10.77 6.14
C ASP A 33 4.38 9.47 6.41
N ALA A 34 5.06 8.33 6.27
CA ALA A 34 4.45 7.02 6.50
C ALA A 34 3.93 6.82 7.93
N ARG A 35 4.38 7.61 8.91
CA ARG A 35 3.93 7.54 10.31
C ARG A 35 2.44 7.83 10.47
N TYR A 36 1.80 8.56 9.55
CA TYR A 36 0.35 8.75 9.56
C TYR A 36 -0.41 7.43 9.31
N LEU A 37 0.20 6.46 8.61
CA LEU A 37 -0.34 5.11 8.44
C LEU A 37 0.10 4.19 9.58
N THR A 38 1.40 4.13 9.89
CA THR A 38 1.97 3.13 10.81
C THR A 38 1.75 3.46 12.29
N ARG A 39 1.50 4.73 12.61
CA ARG A 39 1.24 5.24 13.98
C ARG A 39 -0.08 5.97 14.08
N CYS A 40 -1.04 5.64 13.22
CA CYS A 40 -2.34 6.32 13.14
C CYS A 40 -3.05 6.46 14.50
N GLN A 41 -2.95 5.45 15.38
CA GLN A 41 -3.56 5.46 16.70
C GLN A 41 -3.08 6.62 17.58
N LYS A 42 -1.81 7.02 17.42
CA LYS A 42 -1.20 8.16 18.14
C LYS A 42 -1.45 9.47 17.42
N THR A 43 -1.48 9.44 16.09
CA THR A 43 -1.63 10.65 15.26
C THR A 43 -3.07 11.13 15.17
N PHE A 44 -4.04 10.22 15.27
CA PHE A 44 -5.46 10.48 15.19
C PHE A 44 -6.17 9.92 16.43
N PRO A 45 -6.20 10.67 17.55
CA PRO A 45 -6.92 10.26 18.74
C PRO A 45 -8.40 10.04 18.44
N SER A 46 -8.95 8.91 18.89
CA SER A 46 -10.36 8.57 18.74
C SER A 46 -10.89 8.01 20.06
N THR A 47 -12.17 8.24 20.33
CA THR A 47 -12.91 7.59 21.41
C THR A 47 -13.25 6.13 21.07
N LEU A 48 -13.16 5.76 19.79
CA LEU A 48 -13.37 4.39 19.31
C LEU A 48 -12.04 3.63 19.23
N PRO A 49 -12.03 2.32 19.51
CA PRO A 49 -10.83 1.51 19.41
C PRO A 49 -10.37 1.34 17.96
N TRP A 50 -9.08 1.55 17.72
CA TRP A 50 -8.47 1.27 16.43
C TRP A 50 -8.35 -0.24 16.18
N LYS A 51 -8.71 -0.68 14.97
CA LYS A 51 -8.58 -2.07 14.53
C LYS A 51 -7.71 -2.17 13.29
N GLY A 52 -6.59 -2.89 13.39
CA GLY A 52 -5.73 -3.20 12.25
C GLY A 52 -6.30 -4.36 11.43
N LEU A 53 -6.42 -4.18 10.11
CA LEU A 53 -6.95 -5.18 9.17
C LEU A 53 -5.96 -5.37 8.00
N PRO A 54 -4.87 -6.14 8.17
CA PRO A 54 -3.89 -6.33 7.11
C PRO A 54 -4.46 -7.18 5.96
N LEU A 55 -4.27 -6.70 4.73
CA LEU A 55 -4.71 -7.39 3.50
C LEU A 55 -3.51 -7.96 2.75
N HIS A 56 -3.23 -9.25 2.95
CA HIS A 56 -2.09 -9.91 2.30
C HIS A 56 -2.41 -10.51 0.92
N THR A 57 -3.69 -10.72 0.60
CA THR A 57 -4.09 -11.40 -0.63
C THR A 57 -4.32 -10.40 -1.76
N SER A 58 -3.54 -10.52 -2.83
CA SER A 58 -3.70 -9.76 -4.06
C SER A 58 -4.55 -10.53 -5.06
N PHE A 59 -5.58 -9.87 -5.58
CA PHE A 59 -6.41 -10.35 -6.69
C PHE A 59 -5.99 -9.77 -8.04
N ARG A 60 -5.01 -8.85 -8.03
CA ARG A 60 -4.50 -8.18 -9.23
C ARG A 60 -3.19 -8.78 -9.73
N ALA A 61 -2.41 -9.40 -8.85
CA ALA A 61 -1.12 -9.97 -9.18
C ALA A 61 -1.26 -11.40 -9.70
N THR A 62 -0.41 -11.78 -10.66
CA THR A 62 -0.24 -13.17 -11.08
C THR A 62 0.69 -13.92 -10.11
N GLY A 63 0.71 -15.25 -10.19
CA GLY A 63 1.58 -16.08 -9.35
C GLY A 63 3.07 -15.73 -9.50
N ASN A 64 3.54 -15.45 -10.73
CA ASN A 64 4.94 -15.10 -10.97
C ASN A 64 5.29 -13.72 -10.41
N ILE A 65 4.39 -12.73 -10.53
CA ILE A 65 4.59 -11.40 -9.95
C ILE A 65 4.66 -11.49 -8.42
N ALA A 66 3.73 -12.22 -7.78
CA ALA A 66 3.76 -12.39 -6.33
C ALA A 66 5.04 -13.12 -5.86
N ALA A 67 5.48 -14.14 -6.60
CA ALA A 67 6.73 -14.84 -6.32
C ALA A 67 7.96 -13.92 -6.45
N PHE A 68 7.99 -13.08 -7.48
CA PHE A 68 9.05 -12.10 -7.70
C PHE A 68 9.11 -11.04 -6.60
N VAL A 69 7.97 -10.43 -6.25
CA VAL A 69 7.89 -9.46 -5.15
C VAL A 69 8.39 -10.06 -3.85
N ASN A 70 7.90 -11.25 -3.49
CA ASN A 70 8.28 -11.89 -2.24
C ASN A 70 9.76 -12.30 -2.20
N ARG A 71 10.28 -12.92 -3.27
CA ARG A 71 11.61 -13.55 -3.25
C ARG A 71 12.73 -12.60 -3.66
N VAL A 72 12.47 -11.72 -4.62
CA VAL A 72 13.49 -10.88 -5.24
C VAL A 72 13.43 -9.45 -4.72
N MET A 73 12.24 -8.83 -4.66
CA MET A 73 12.13 -7.44 -4.19
C MET A 73 12.23 -7.33 -2.67
N LEU A 74 11.53 -8.19 -1.93
CA LEU A 74 11.44 -8.11 -0.46
C LEU A 74 12.39 -9.09 0.26
N GLY A 75 12.63 -10.27 -0.32
CA GLY A 75 13.39 -11.35 0.32
C GLY A 75 12.62 -12.15 1.38
N TYR A 76 11.31 -11.91 1.55
CA TYR A 76 10.43 -12.65 2.47
C TYR A 76 8.98 -12.73 1.95
N PRO A 77 8.19 -13.74 2.37
CA PRO A 77 6.81 -13.90 1.90
C PRO A 77 5.86 -12.88 2.57
N LEU A 78 5.29 -11.98 1.77
CA LEU A 78 4.29 -10.99 2.20
C LEU A 78 3.00 -11.07 1.39
N MET A 79 3.12 -11.08 0.06
CA MET A 79 1.99 -11.08 -0.87
C MET A 79 1.51 -12.50 -1.13
N LYS A 80 0.21 -12.74 -0.96
CA LYS A 80 -0.48 -13.99 -1.30
C LYS A 80 -1.32 -13.78 -2.55
N VAL A 81 -1.55 -14.83 -3.31
CA VAL A 81 -2.53 -14.86 -4.41
C VAL A 81 -3.48 -16.05 -4.20
N PRO A 82 -4.74 -15.96 -4.63
CA PRO A 82 -5.64 -17.10 -4.66
C PRO A 82 -5.04 -18.32 -5.37
N LYS A 83 -5.42 -19.53 -4.95
CA LYS A 83 -4.96 -20.78 -5.59
C LYS A 83 -5.37 -20.88 -7.06
N THR A 84 -6.45 -20.20 -7.43
CA THR A 84 -6.98 -20.13 -8.79
C THR A 84 -6.27 -19.11 -9.68
N THR A 85 -5.38 -18.29 -9.12
CA THR A 85 -4.66 -17.26 -9.87
C THR A 85 -3.68 -17.89 -10.87
N PRO A 86 -3.75 -17.52 -12.17
CA PRO A 86 -2.79 -17.98 -13.16
C PRO A 86 -1.36 -17.57 -12.79
N ARG A 87 -0.36 -18.36 -13.21
CA ARG A 87 1.05 -17.99 -13.03
C ARG A 87 1.41 -16.69 -13.75
N GLY A 88 0.78 -16.41 -14.89
CA GLY A 88 1.10 -15.27 -15.74
C GLY A 88 2.41 -15.45 -16.52
N PRO A 89 2.83 -14.43 -17.28
CA PRO A 89 4.08 -14.44 -18.02
C PRO A 89 5.30 -14.64 -17.11
N ARG A 90 6.40 -15.17 -17.67
CA ARG A 90 7.67 -15.26 -16.94
C ARG A 90 8.25 -13.86 -16.78
N ILE A 91 8.86 -13.61 -15.62
CA ILE A 91 9.58 -12.35 -15.38
C ILE A 91 10.84 -12.34 -16.25
N GLN A 92 11.03 -11.27 -16.99
CA GLN A 92 12.20 -11.02 -17.83
C GLN A 92 13.00 -9.87 -17.21
N TYR A 93 14.33 -9.97 -17.29
CA TYR A 93 15.25 -8.94 -16.85
C TYR A 93 16.01 -8.45 -18.06
N LEU A 94 16.00 -7.14 -18.28
CA LEU A 94 16.80 -6.50 -19.31
C LEU A 94 17.96 -5.79 -18.63
N MET A 95 19.18 -6.10 -19.06
CA MET A 95 20.40 -5.44 -18.61
C MET A 95 20.93 -4.62 -19.77
N GLY A 96 21.07 -3.31 -19.57
CA GLY A 96 21.56 -2.41 -20.60
C GLY A 96 22.11 -1.12 -20.01
N VAL A 97 22.84 -0.36 -20.82
CA VAL A 97 23.29 0.98 -20.44
C VAL A 97 22.06 1.90 -20.54
N PRO A 98 21.67 2.63 -19.47
CA PRO A 98 20.40 3.37 -19.43
C PRO A 98 20.17 4.29 -20.64
N TRP A 99 21.25 4.87 -21.16
CA TRP A 99 21.22 5.83 -22.27
C TRP A 99 21.23 5.17 -23.67
N ALA A 100 21.67 3.92 -23.79
CA ALA A 100 21.65 3.16 -25.05
C ALA A 100 20.47 2.18 -25.12
N ALA A 101 19.83 1.91 -23.98
CA ALA A 101 18.72 0.96 -23.88
C ALA A 101 17.40 1.52 -24.40
N VAL A 102 17.26 2.84 -24.56
CA VAL A 102 15.97 3.48 -24.93
C VAL A 102 15.45 2.97 -26.27
N ASP A 103 16.30 2.89 -27.29
CA ASP A 103 15.92 2.42 -28.63
C ASP A 103 15.58 0.92 -28.67
N HIS A 104 16.24 0.12 -27.84
CA HIS A 104 15.97 -1.32 -27.72
C HIS A 104 14.73 -1.61 -26.87
N MET A 105 14.51 -0.85 -25.79
CA MET A 105 13.36 -1.03 -24.90
C MET A 105 12.04 -0.62 -25.55
N TYR A 106 12.03 0.39 -26.43
CA TYR A 106 10.81 0.81 -27.10
C TYR A 106 10.20 -0.33 -27.94
N ASN A 107 11.03 -1.08 -28.66
CA ASN A 107 10.61 -2.19 -29.53
C ASN A 107 10.20 -3.47 -28.79
N GLU A 108 10.57 -3.61 -27.51
CA GLU A 108 10.18 -4.78 -26.70
C GLU A 108 8.98 -4.52 -25.79
N ILE A 109 8.69 -3.26 -25.46
CA ILE A 109 7.60 -2.86 -24.56
C ILE A 109 6.30 -2.55 -25.34
N TYR A 110 6.41 -2.06 -26.58
CA TYR A 110 5.29 -1.70 -27.46
C TYR A 110 5.27 -2.55 -28.73
#